data_AF-A0A417C2U3-F1
#
_entry.id   AF-A0A417C2U3-F1
#
_cell.length_a   1.000
_cell.length_b   1.000
_cell.length_c   1.000
_cell.angle_alpha   90.00
_cell.angle_beta   90.00
_cell.angle_gamma   90.00
#
_symmetry.space_group_name_H-M   'P 1'
#
loop_
_entity.id
_entity.type
_entity.pdbx_description
1 polymer ?
#
loop_
_entity_poly.entity_id
_entity_poly.type
_entity_poly.pdbx_seq_one_letter_code
_entity_poly.pdbx_strand_id
1 'polypeptide(L)'
;MTYYDQENQFLRQRLQKEIPILTALIQNLYQELDRKFHLNGAKIPVTFGFETDSLGSYTRQSAHEKEHFHFSLLFVAYGVNNPLSKEDRIDLFKHEYAHYMQYNMRIPEKYKWQAGTHGSAWKYCCSLIGAAPTPYYKAGEALLDHNYDKVLKSRIHDKTVPIRDTYQRQQKAQKQKDEVVQYKIGDNITHPKFGDGIVEKINLRSGGVHLHIRFNGEVKCIDQKWLMRRKYT
;
A
#
# COMPACT_ATOMS: atom_id res chain seq x y z
N MET A 1 2.58 5.95 -31.95
CA MET A 1 3.38 5.58 -30.77
C MET A 1 3.80 6.88 -30.12
N THR A 2 3.31 7.16 -28.92
CA THR A 2 3.58 8.45 -28.26
C THR A 2 4.98 8.44 -27.63
N TYR A 3 5.58 9.60 -27.39
CA TYR A 3 6.87 9.72 -26.71
C TYR A 3 6.88 8.99 -25.34
N TYR A 4 5.74 9.04 -24.63
CA TYR A 4 5.52 8.31 -23.38
C TYR A 4 5.57 6.78 -23.54
N ASP A 5 5.09 6.23 -24.66
CA ASP A 5 5.17 4.78 -24.92
C ASP A 5 6.61 4.32 -25.14
N GLN A 6 7.44 5.15 -25.79
CA GLN A 6 8.85 4.84 -26.04
C GLN A 6 9.69 4.86 -24.75
N GLU A 7 9.55 5.88 -23.91
CA GLU A 7 10.24 5.92 -22.61
C GLU A 7 9.87 4.73 -21.71
N ASN A 8 8.59 4.32 -21.72
CA ASN A 8 8.14 3.14 -20.97
C ASN A 8 8.77 1.85 -21.52
N GLN A 9 8.91 1.73 -22.84
CA GLN A 9 9.55 0.58 -23.48
C GLN A 9 11.05 0.49 -23.17
N PHE A 10 11.78 1.61 -23.21
CA PHE A 10 13.19 1.66 -22.84
C PHE A 10 13.41 1.31 -21.37
N LEU A 11 12.54 1.82 -20.48
CA LEU A 11 12.57 1.45 -19.07
C LEU A 11 12.40 -0.06 -18.90
N ARG A 12 11.37 -0.66 -19.50
CA ARG A 12 11.11 -2.11 -19.40
C ARG A 12 12.29 -2.96 -19.87
N GLN A 13 12.89 -2.60 -21.00
CA GLN A 13 14.09 -3.28 -21.51
C GLN A 13 15.28 -3.16 -20.54
N ARG A 14 15.46 -2.00 -19.90
CA ARG A 14 16.50 -1.81 -18.90
C ARG A 14 16.27 -2.69 -17.67
N LEU A 15 15.04 -2.71 -17.14
CA LEU A 15 14.71 -3.49 -15.94
C LEU A 15 14.81 -5.01 -16.20
N GLN A 16 14.48 -5.48 -17.41
CA GLN A 16 14.64 -6.88 -17.79
C GLN A 16 16.09 -7.38 -17.67
N LYS A 17 17.08 -6.50 -17.87
CA LYS A 17 18.50 -6.85 -17.71
C LYS A 17 18.87 -7.17 -16.26
N GLU A 18 18.03 -6.80 -15.30
CA GLU A 18 18.22 -7.08 -13.88
C GLU A 18 17.63 -8.43 -13.43
N ILE A 19 16.87 -9.12 -14.30
CA ILE A 19 16.29 -10.44 -14.00
C ILE A 19 17.35 -11.43 -13.49
N PRO A 20 18.54 -11.59 -14.11
CA PRO A 20 19.52 -12.57 -13.64
C PRO A 20 20.01 -12.32 -12.22
N ILE A 21 20.28 -11.05 -11.86
CA ILE A 21 20.76 -10.70 -10.52
C ILE A 21 19.66 -10.84 -9.46
N LEU A 22 18.42 -10.45 -9.79
CA LEU A 22 17.26 -10.63 -8.91
C LEU A 22 16.96 -12.12 -8.70
N THR A 23 17.01 -12.92 -9.77
CA THR A 23 16.82 -14.37 -9.71
C THR A 23 17.85 -15.02 -8.80
N ALA A 24 19.13 -14.69 -8.98
CA ALA A 24 20.21 -15.23 -8.14
C ALA A 24 20.03 -14.84 -6.67
N LEU A 25 19.64 -13.60 -6.39
CA LEU A 25 19.39 -13.12 -5.03
C LEU A 25 18.22 -13.88 -4.37
N ILE A 26 17.11 -14.05 -5.07
CA ILE A 26 15.94 -14.80 -4.57
C ILE A 26 16.30 -16.26 -4.35
N GLN A 27 16.98 -16.89 -5.32
CA GLN A 27 17.39 -18.29 -5.22
C GLN A 27 18.34 -18.51 -4.04
N ASN A 28 19.33 -17.64 -3.82
CA ASN A 28 20.24 -17.74 -2.68
C ASN A 28 19.48 -17.62 -1.34
N LEU A 29 18.59 -16.62 -1.22
CA LEU A 29 17.74 -16.47 -0.04
C LEU A 29 16.89 -17.73 0.21
N TYR A 30 16.27 -18.26 -0.84
CA TYR A 30 15.40 -19.43 -0.72
C TYR A 30 16.20 -20.70 -0.41
N GLN A 31 17.43 -20.84 -0.89
CA GLN A 31 18.31 -21.95 -0.52
C GLN A 31 18.66 -21.92 0.97
N GLU A 32 18.89 -20.74 1.55
CA GLU A 32 19.12 -20.59 2.98
C GLU A 32 17.89 -21.02 3.79
N LEU A 33 16.70 -20.58 3.37
CA LEU A 33 15.44 -20.97 4.01
C LEU A 33 15.14 -22.48 3.84
N ASP A 34 15.37 -23.03 2.64
CA ASP A 34 15.22 -24.45 2.35
C ASP A 34 16.07 -25.31 3.28
N ARG A 35 17.34 -24.93 3.50
CA ARG A 35 18.23 -25.63 4.44
C ARG A 35 17.71 -25.55 5.88
N LYS A 36 17.18 -24.39 6.28
CA LYS A 36 16.68 -24.15 7.64
C LYS A 36 15.38 -24.93 7.94
N PHE A 37 14.50 -25.08 6.96
CA PHE A 37 13.16 -25.68 7.14
C PHE A 37 12.98 -27.03 6.44
N HIS A 38 14.03 -27.55 5.81
CA HIS A 38 14.02 -28.80 5.03
C HIS A 38 12.98 -28.78 3.90
N LEU A 39 12.95 -27.68 3.14
CA LEU A 39 12.03 -27.45 2.02
C LEU A 39 12.79 -27.37 0.68
N ASN A 40 12.08 -27.10 -0.42
CA ASN A 40 12.62 -27.06 -1.78
C ASN A 40 12.13 -25.83 -2.58
N GLY A 41 11.83 -24.73 -1.91
CA GLY A 41 11.31 -23.51 -2.54
C GLY A 41 12.28 -22.88 -3.52
N ALA A 42 13.60 -23.04 -3.34
CA ALA A 42 14.59 -22.54 -4.29
C ALA A 42 14.57 -23.23 -5.66
N LYS A 43 13.96 -24.42 -5.75
CA LYS A 43 13.78 -25.16 -7.01
C LYS A 43 12.56 -24.68 -7.80
N ILE A 44 11.67 -23.92 -7.16
CA ILE A 44 10.47 -23.40 -7.81
C ILE A 44 10.87 -22.26 -8.76
N PRO A 45 10.36 -22.23 -10.00
CA PRO A 45 10.65 -21.16 -10.95
C PRO A 45 10.33 -19.77 -10.38
N VAL A 46 11.24 -18.82 -10.61
CA VAL A 46 11.01 -17.39 -10.32
C VAL A 46 10.81 -16.69 -11.65
N THR A 47 9.69 -15.98 -11.77
CA THR A 47 9.28 -15.26 -12.97
C THR A 47 9.11 -13.77 -12.65
N PHE A 48 9.17 -12.95 -13.70
CA PHE A 48 9.14 -11.50 -13.56
C PHE A 48 8.19 -10.86 -14.56
N GLY A 49 7.46 -9.86 -14.10
CA GLY A 49 6.49 -9.10 -14.88
C GLY A 49 6.59 -7.60 -14.67
N PHE A 50 5.52 -6.89 -15.02
CA PHE A 50 5.41 -5.44 -14.92
C PHE A 50 4.02 -5.01 -14.44
N GLU A 51 3.43 -5.84 -13.59
CA GLU A 51 2.14 -5.63 -12.93
C GLU A 51 2.27 -4.37 -12.06
N THR A 52 1.24 -3.54 -12.05
CA THR A 52 1.21 -2.28 -11.29
C THR A 52 0.42 -2.40 -9.99
N ASP A 53 -0.32 -3.49 -9.83
CA ASP A 53 -1.22 -3.79 -8.72
C ASP A 53 -0.72 -4.93 -7.83
N SER A 54 0.34 -5.64 -8.23
CA SER A 54 0.97 -6.71 -7.46
C SER A 54 2.48 -6.55 -7.42
N LEU A 55 3.06 -6.66 -6.22
CA LEU A 55 4.51 -6.63 -6.02
C LEU A 55 5.14 -8.01 -6.21
N GLY A 56 4.44 -9.04 -5.74
CA GLY A 56 4.86 -10.42 -5.78
C GLY A 56 3.69 -11.36 -5.54
N SER A 57 3.86 -12.62 -5.94
CA SER A 57 2.94 -13.69 -5.62
C SER A 57 3.64 -15.04 -5.66
N TYR A 58 3.15 -15.98 -4.87
CA TYR A 58 3.41 -17.39 -5.03
C TYR A 58 2.17 -18.10 -5.56
N THR A 59 2.31 -18.77 -6.68
CA THR A 59 1.27 -19.58 -7.29
C THR A 59 1.57 -21.05 -7.09
N ARG A 60 0.61 -21.77 -6.52
CA ARG A 60 0.68 -23.23 -6.37
C ARG A 60 0.34 -23.92 -7.69
N GLN A 61 0.94 -25.10 -7.92
CA GLN A 61 0.58 -25.95 -9.06
C GLN A 61 -0.93 -26.23 -9.10
N SER A 62 -1.53 -26.01 -10.27
CA SER A 62 -2.92 -26.34 -10.59
C SER A 62 -3.01 -27.00 -11.98
N ALA A 63 -4.22 -27.36 -12.41
CA ALA A 63 -4.44 -27.93 -13.75
C ALA A 63 -4.08 -26.97 -14.90
N HIS A 64 -4.12 -25.66 -14.63
CA HIS A 64 -3.94 -24.62 -15.65
C HIS A 64 -2.67 -23.79 -15.46
N GLU A 65 -1.96 -23.96 -14.34
CA GLU A 65 -0.85 -23.11 -13.98
C GLU A 65 0.24 -23.89 -13.24
N LYS A 66 1.49 -23.72 -13.70
CA LYS A 66 2.65 -24.32 -13.05
C LYS A 66 3.00 -23.55 -11.79
N GLU A 67 3.50 -24.25 -10.78
CA GLU A 67 3.99 -23.62 -9.56
C GLU A 67 5.14 -22.65 -9.89
N HIS A 68 5.04 -21.42 -9.39
CA HIS A 68 6.09 -20.42 -9.57
C HIS A 68 5.96 -19.30 -8.53
N PHE A 69 7.06 -18.61 -8.30
CA PHE A 69 7.08 -17.27 -7.71
C PHE A 69 7.06 -16.24 -8.84
N HIS A 70 6.34 -15.15 -8.64
CA HIS A 70 6.25 -14.05 -9.59
C HIS A 70 6.52 -12.73 -8.88
N PHE A 71 7.29 -11.83 -9.50
CA PHE A 71 7.58 -10.49 -8.97
C PHE A 71 7.52 -9.42 -10.06
N SER A 72 6.95 -8.26 -9.73
CA SER A 72 6.92 -7.15 -10.68
C SER A 72 8.21 -6.33 -10.63
N LEU A 73 8.88 -6.22 -11.78
CA LEU A 73 10.10 -5.43 -11.95
C LEU A 73 9.88 -3.94 -11.69
N LEU A 74 8.63 -3.44 -11.76
CA LEU A 74 8.32 -2.05 -11.44
C LEU A 74 8.56 -1.72 -9.95
N PHE A 75 8.67 -2.74 -9.09
CA PHE A 75 8.90 -2.57 -7.65
C PHE A 75 10.24 -3.14 -7.20
N VAL A 76 10.61 -4.34 -7.67
CA VAL A 76 11.80 -5.04 -7.15
C VAL A 76 13.10 -4.66 -7.85
N ALA A 77 13.05 -4.13 -9.07
CA ALA A 77 14.25 -3.74 -9.79
C ALA A 77 14.97 -2.55 -9.11
N TYR A 78 16.27 -2.46 -9.28
CA TYR A 78 17.14 -1.40 -8.80
C TYR A 78 17.01 -0.13 -9.64
N GLY A 79 16.78 -0.26 -10.96
CA GLY A 79 16.72 0.87 -11.90
C GLY A 79 15.42 1.66 -11.93
N VAL A 80 14.53 1.52 -10.95
CA VAL A 80 13.28 2.32 -10.85
C VAL A 80 13.55 3.61 -10.07
N ASN A 81 12.69 4.62 -10.20
CA ASN A 81 12.92 5.94 -9.59
C ASN A 81 12.97 5.90 -8.05
N ASN A 82 12.23 4.99 -7.43
CA ASN A 82 12.17 4.79 -5.98
C ASN A 82 12.22 3.28 -5.66
N PRO A 83 13.40 2.65 -5.75
CA PRO A 83 13.51 1.21 -5.56
C PRO A 83 13.26 0.87 -4.09
N LEU A 84 12.71 -0.31 -3.84
CA LEU A 84 12.67 -0.86 -2.50
C LEU A 84 14.09 -0.94 -1.92
N SER A 85 14.21 -0.65 -0.62
CA SER A 85 15.44 -0.88 0.12
C SER A 85 15.85 -2.35 0.04
N LYS A 86 17.11 -2.67 0.39
CA LYS A 86 17.57 -4.06 0.38
C LYS A 86 16.73 -4.90 1.34
N GLU A 87 16.49 -4.39 2.53
CA GLU A 87 15.74 -5.02 3.61
C GLU A 87 14.29 -5.26 3.20
N ASP A 88 13.66 -4.24 2.62
CA ASP A 88 12.29 -4.31 2.10
C ASP A 88 12.13 -5.37 1.00
N ARG A 89 13.08 -5.40 0.06
CA ARG A 89 13.08 -6.38 -1.01
C ARG A 89 13.22 -7.81 -0.47
N ILE A 90 14.10 -8.02 0.51
CA ILE A 90 14.27 -9.33 1.17
C ILE A 90 13.02 -9.72 1.94
N ASP A 91 12.38 -8.78 2.64
CA ASP A 91 11.11 -9.03 3.34
C ASP A 91 10.00 -9.45 2.38
N LEU A 92 9.85 -8.77 1.23
CA LEU A 92 8.91 -9.17 0.18
C LEU A 92 9.19 -10.59 -0.33
N PHE A 93 10.44 -10.96 -0.55
CA PHE A 93 10.77 -12.32 -1.01
C PHE A 93 10.46 -13.37 0.06
N LYS A 94 10.73 -13.06 1.33
CA LYS A 94 10.34 -13.93 2.45
C LYS A 94 8.83 -14.02 2.58
N HIS A 95 8.10 -12.92 2.38
CA HIS A 95 6.64 -12.89 2.40
C HIS A 95 6.05 -13.91 1.41
N GLU A 96 6.52 -13.93 0.17
CA GLU A 96 6.08 -14.92 -0.81
C GLU A 96 6.54 -16.34 -0.46
N TYR A 97 7.75 -16.49 0.08
CA TYR A 97 8.21 -17.80 0.56
C TYR A 97 7.36 -18.32 1.73
N ALA A 98 6.80 -17.47 2.59
CA ALA A 98 5.88 -17.88 3.64
C ALA A 98 4.58 -18.49 3.07
N HIS A 99 4.10 -18.02 1.91
CA HIS A 99 3.00 -18.66 1.19
C HIS A 99 3.39 -20.07 0.74
N TYR A 100 4.60 -20.25 0.20
CA TYR A 100 5.13 -21.58 -0.14
C TYR A 100 5.25 -22.50 1.09
N MET A 101 5.80 -21.99 2.21
CA MET A 101 5.93 -22.74 3.47
C MET A 101 4.58 -23.22 3.99
N GLN A 102 3.54 -22.39 3.92
CA GLN A 102 2.21 -22.75 4.40
C GLN A 102 1.69 -24.05 3.77
N TYR A 103 1.98 -24.29 2.49
CA TYR A 103 1.51 -25.48 1.76
C TYR A 103 2.47 -26.67 1.84
N ASN A 104 3.78 -26.41 2.02
CA ASN A 104 4.82 -27.44 1.91
C ASN A 104 5.42 -27.86 3.26
N MET A 105 5.12 -27.15 4.35
CA MET A 105 5.57 -27.46 5.70
C MET A 105 4.43 -28.03 6.55
N ARG A 106 4.76 -28.93 7.47
CA ARG A 106 3.81 -29.41 8.48
C ARG A 106 3.53 -28.32 9.51
N ILE A 107 2.41 -27.62 9.37
CA ILE A 107 1.98 -26.59 10.31
C ILE A 107 1.36 -27.24 11.57
N PRO A 108 1.77 -26.86 12.79
CA PRO A 108 1.12 -27.30 14.02
C PRO A 108 -0.36 -26.91 14.08
N GLU A 109 -1.21 -27.79 14.59
CA GLU A 109 -2.68 -27.61 14.54
C GLU A 109 -3.15 -26.33 15.25
N LYS A 110 -2.46 -25.95 16.34
CA LYS A 110 -2.71 -24.69 17.06
C LYS A 110 -2.50 -23.43 16.23
N TYR A 111 -1.94 -23.51 15.03
CA TYR A 111 -1.76 -22.39 14.09
C TYR A 111 -2.62 -22.51 12.83
N LYS A 112 -3.60 -23.42 12.78
CA LYS A 112 -4.55 -23.58 11.64
C LYS A 112 -5.96 -23.05 11.92
N TRP A 113 -6.14 -22.26 12.97
CA TRP A 113 -7.45 -21.80 13.42
C TRP A 113 -8.08 -20.70 12.53
N GLN A 114 -7.29 -20.03 11.68
CA GLN A 114 -7.79 -19.03 10.72
C GLN A 114 -7.40 -19.43 9.29
N ALA A 115 -8.41 -19.74 8.47
CA ALA A 115 -8.25 -19.97 7.04
C ALA A 115 -8.07 -18.65 6.25
N GLY A 116 -7.68 -18.78 4.98
CA GLY A 116 -7.46 -17.67 4.05
C GLY A 116 -6.00 -17.52 3.62
N THR A 117 -5.76 -16.73 2.57
CA THR A 117 -4.42 -16.51 1.98
C THR A 117 -3.43 -15.97 3.01
N HIS A 118 -3.85 -15.02 3.84
CA HIS A 118 -3.04 -14.47 4.95
C HIS A 118 -3.57 -14.97 6.31
N GLY A 119 -3.96 -16.25 6.38
CA GLY A 119 -4.50 -16.91 7.57
C GLY A 119 -3.47 -17.15 8.67
N SER A 120 -3.85 -17.86 9.74
CA SER A 120 -2.97 -18.09 10.90
C SER A 120 -1.75 -18.95 10.54
N ALA A 121 -1.91 -19.88 9.59
CA ALA A 121 -0.83 -20.75 9.13
C ALA A 121 0.25 -19.95 8.38
N TRP A 122 -0.17 -19.01 7.54
CA TRP A 122 0.71 -18.07 6.85
C TRP A 122 1.48 -17.19 7.83
N LYS A 123 0.77 -16.53 8.75
CA LYS A 123 1.38 -15.66 9.79
C LYS A 123 2.40 -16.41 10.64
N TYR A 124 2.14 -17.69 10.91
CA TYR A 124 3.10 -18.57 11.57
C TYR A 124 4.37 -18.75 10.72
N CYS A 125 4.24 -19.00 9.42
CA CYS A 125 5.40 -19.07 8.52
C CYS A 125 6.18 -17.75 8.49
N CYS A 126 5.50 -16.59 8.40
CA CYS A 126 6.14 -15.27 8.49
C CYS A 126 6.99 -15.12 9.76
N SER A 127 6.47 -15.56 10.91
CA SER A 127 7.19 -15.48 12.19
C SER A 127 8.48 -16.30 12.22
N LEU A 128 8.54 -17.42 11.49
CA LEU A 128 9.71 -18.31 11.49
C LEU A 128 10.87 -17.76 10.66
N ILE A 129 10.55 -17.00 9.61
CA ILE A 129 11.53 -16.45 8.66
C ILE A 129 11.81 -14.97 8.87
N GLY A 130 11.06 -14.34 9.79
CA GLY A 130 11.15 -12.90 10.07
C GLY A 130 10.66 -12.07 8.89
N ALA A 131 9.46 -12.38 8.39
CA ALA A 131 8.76 -11.59 7.39
C ALA A 131 7.63 -10.78 8.03
N ALA A 132 7.34 -9.58 7.52
CA ALA A 132 6.22 -8.77 7.97
C ALA A 132 4.88 -9.53 7.78
N PRO A 133 4.11 -9.81 8.86
CA PRO A 133 2.89 -10.61 8.77
C PRO A 133 1.68 -9.73 8.42
N THR A 134 1.79 -8.94 7.36
CA THR A 134 0.75 -8.00 6.92
C THR A 134 0.06 -8.52 5.66
N PRO A 135 -1.28 -8.36 5.51
CA PRO A 135 -1.98 -8.84 4.31
C PRO A 135 -1.56 -8.16 3.00
N TYR A 136 -0.91 -7.01 3.11
CA TYR A 136 -0.38 -6.23 2.01
C TYR A 136 1.01 -5.80 2.40
N TYR A 137 1.99 -6.14 1.57
CA TYR A 137 3.35 -5.67 1.74
C TYR A 137 3.41 -4.13 1.79
N LYS A 138 4.20 -3.58 2.72
CA LYS A 138 4.44 -2.14 2.86
C LYS A 138 5.92 -1.88 3.10
N ALA A 139 6.52 -1.07 2.25
CA ALA A 139 7.91 -0.65 2.40
C ALA A 139 8.13 0.04 3.76
N GLY A 140 9.26 -0.27 4.40
CA GLY A 140 9.63 0.20 5.73
C GLY A 140 9.09 -0.64 6.89
N GLU A 141 8.14 -1.56 6.66
CA GLU A 141 7.68 -2.47 7.73
C GLU A 141 8.72 -3.56 8.05
N ALA A 142 9.60 -3.92 7.12
CA ALA A 142 10.70 -4.88 7.33
C ALA A 142 11.67 -4.48 8.46
N LEU A 143 11.75 -3.18 8.76
CA LEU A 143 12.60 -2.61 9.81
C LEU A 143 11.92 -2.57 11.18
N LEU A 144 10.62 -2.86 11.25
CA LEU A 144 9.86 -2.81 12.49
C LEU A 144 10.03 -4.11 13.27
N ASP A 145 10.21 -3.99 14.59
CA ASP A 145 10.15 -5.14 15.47
C ASP A 145 8.70 -5.65 15.55
N HIS A 146 8.43 -6.80 14.93
CA HIS A 146 7.12 -7.41 14.92
C HIS A 146 6.93 -8.28 16.16
N ASN A 147 5.96 -7.91 17.01
CA ASN A 147 5.52 -8.79 18.09
C ASN A 147 4.70 -9.96 17.51
N TYR A 148 5.39 -10.99 17.02
CA TYR A 148 4.79 -12.18 16.42
C TYR A 148 3.86 -12.91 17.38
N ASP A 149 4.16 -12.89 18.67
CA ASP A 149 3.32 -13.51 19.69
C ASP A 149 1.93 -12.85 19.76
N LYS A 150 1.91 -11.51 19.70
CA LYS A 150 0.67 -10.74 19.55
C LYS A 150 -0.01 -11.06 18.22
N VAL A 151 0.71 -11.16 17.11
CA VAL A 151 0.11 -11.44 15.80
C VAL A 151 -0.52 -12.83 15.74
N LEU A 152 0.18 -13.85 16.25
CA LEU A 152 -0.28 -15.25 16.27
C LEU A 152 -1.41 -15.48 17.26
N LYS A 153 -1.42 -14.76 18.39
CA LYS A 153 -2.49 -14.84 19.40
C LYS A 153 -3.62 -13.85 19.14
N SER A 154 -3.44 -12.89 18.24
CA SER A 154 -4.48 -11.93 17.87
C SER A 154 -5.60 -12.65 17.15
N ARG A 155 -6.68 -12.94 17.87
CA ARG A 155 -7.95 -13.39 17.31
C ARG A 155 -8.65 -12.20 16.64
N ILE A 156 -8.11 -11.68 15.53
CA ILE A 156 -8.49 -10.33 15.08
C ILE A 156 -8.66 -10.31 13.55
N HIS A 157 -9.88 -10.62 13.11
CA HIS A 157 -10.64 -9.60 12.41
C HIS A 157 -11.32 -8.73 13.48
N ASP A 158 -10.69 -7.61 13.83
CA ASP A 158 -11.50 -6.44 14.15
C ASP A 158 -12.14 -6.10 12.79
N LYS A 159 -13.42 -6.48 12.63
CA LYS A 159 -14.19 -6.28 11.39
C LYS A 159 -14.25 -4.80 10.98
N THR A 160 -13.82 -3.90 11.86
CA THR A 160 -13.72 -2.47 11.58
C THR A 160 -12.48 -2.08 10.79
N VAL A 161 -11.48 -2.95 10.53
CA VAL A 161 -10.28 -2.54 9.76
C VAL A 161 -10.61 -2.13 8.32
N PRO A 162 -11.37 -2.89 7.52
CA PRO A 162 -11.83 -2.43 6.20
C PRO A 162 -12.70 -1.17 6.30
N ILE A 163 -13.51 -1.05 7.37
CA ILE A 163 -14.40 0.10 7.61
C ILE A 163 -13.58 1.36 7.96
N ARG A 164 -12.55 1.24 8.79
CA ARG A 164 -11.64 2.32 9.21
C ARG A 164 -10.75 2.76 8.05
N ASP A 165 -10.25 1.82 7.24
CA ASP A 165 -9.50 2.14 6.03
C ASP A 165 -10.39 2.86 5.02
N THR A 166 -11.63 2.39 4.82
CA THR A 166 -12.64 3.10 4.00
C THR A 166 -12.93 4.50 4.54
N TYR A 167 -13.13 4.63 5.85
CA TYR A 167 -13.39 5.92 6.50
C TYR A 167 -12.18 6.88 6.42
N GLN A 168 -10.96 6.37 6.55
CA GLN A 168 -9.74 7.15 6.38
C GLN A 168 -9.56 7.60 4.93
N ARG A 169 -9.81 6.73 3.95
CA ARG A 169 -9.81 7.07 2.52
C ARG A 169 -10.87 8.12 2.20
N GLN A 170 -12.09 7.95 2.72
CA GLN A 170 -13.18 8.93 2.57
C GLN A 170 -12.82 10.27 3.21
N GLN A 171 -12.27 10.29 4.43
CA GLN A 171 -11.81 11.54 5.07
C GLN A 171 -10.67 12.21 4.30
N LYS A 172 -9.72 11.44 3.76
CA LYS A 172 -8.62 11.98 2.96
C LYS A 172 -9.13 12.57 1.64
N ALA A 173 -10.04 11.87 0.95
CA ALA A 173 -10.69 12.37 -0.26
C ALA A 173 -11.54 13.62 0.03
N GLN A 174 -12.25 13.65 1.15
CA GLN A 174 -13.03 14.82 1.56
C GLN A 174 -12.10 16.01 1.89
N LYS A 175 -11.02 15.79 2.63
CA LYS A 175 -10.00 16.82 2.89
C LYS A 175 -9.42 17.39 1.60
N GLN A 176 -9.10 16.55 0.62
CA GLN A 176 -8.60 17.00 -0.68
C GLN A 176 -9.63 17.83 -1.45
N LYS A 177 -10.91 17.43 -1.45
CA LYS A 177 -11.99 18.24 -2.04
C LYS A 177 -12.15 19.59 -1.34
N ASP A 178 -12.02 19.58 -0.03
CA ASP A 178 -12.21 20.74 0.82
C ASP A 178 -11.04 21.76 0.74
N GLU A 179 -9.86 21.32 0.30
CA GLU A 179 -8.69 22.16 0.03
C GLU A 179 -8.80 22.90 -1.31
N VAL A 180 -9.71 22.49 -2.21
CA VAL A 180 -9.92 23.17 -3.49
C VAL A 180 -10.66 24.50 -3.25
N VAL A 181 -10.05 25.61 -3.64
CA VAL A 181 -10.65 26.95 -3.54
C VAL A 181 -11.81 27.08 -4.54
N GLN A 182 -13.01 27.42 -4.03
CA GLN A 182 -14.24 27.53 -4.82
C GLN A 182 -14.74 28.98 -4.97
N TYR A 183 -14.15 29.91 -4.23
CA TYR A 183 -14.52 31.33 -4.24
C TYR A 183 -13.34 32.18 -4.69
N LYS A 184 -13.63 33.37 -5.21
CA LYS A 184 -12.64 34.35 -5.65
C LYS A 184 -12.69 35.59 -4.76
N ILE A 185 -11.58 36.30 -4.69
CA ILE A 185 -11.54 37.61 -4.05
C ILE A 185 -12.47 38.55 -4.83
N GLY A 186 -13.34 39.27 -4.12
CA GLY A 186 -14.40 40.09 -4.69
C GLY A 186 -15.76 39.41 -4.80
N ASP A 187 -15.87 38.10 -4.54
CA ASP A 187 -17.17 37.41 -4.53
C ASP A 187 -18.07 37.96 -3.42
N ASN A 188 -19.35 38.19 -3.73
CA ASN A 188 -20.37 38.57 -2.76
C ASN A 188 -20.98 37.31 -2.11
N ILE A 189 -21.06 37.31 -0.78
CA ILE A 189 -21.51 36.19 0.04
C ILE A 189 -22.55 36.68 1.05
N THR A 190 -23.74 36.11 0.98
CA THR A 190 -24.81 36.35 1.95
C THR A 190 -24.67 35.42 3.15
N HIS A 191 -24.52 35.99 4.35
CA HIS A 191 -24.41 35.24 5.60
C HIS A 191 -25.67 35.46 6.48
N PRO A 192 -26.33 34.40 6.99
CA PRO A 192 -27.60 34.52 7.73
C PRO A 192 -27.56 35.44 8.96
N LYS A 193 -26.40 35.57 9.60
CA LYS A 193 -26.20 36.44 10.78
C LYS A 193 -25.63 37.82 10.45
N PHE A 194 -24.90 37.95 9.34
CA PHE A 194 -24.06 39.12 9.07
C PHE A 194 -24.48 39.89 7.80
N GLY A 195 -25.49 39.40 7.08
CA GLY A 195 -25.94 40.00 5.82
C GLY A 195 -24.96 39.73 4.68
N ASP A 196 -24.96 40.60 3.69
CA ASP A 196 -24.07 40.50 2.52
C ASP A 196 -22.66 40.99 2.85
N GLY A 197 -21.66 40.29 2.32
CA GLY A 197 -20.27 40.62 2.53
C GLY A 197 -19.37 40.19 1.38
N ILE A 198 -18.21 40.82 1.26
CA ILE A 198 -17.30 40.64 0.13
C ILE A 198 -16.06 39.88 0.58
N VAL A 199 -15.64 38.86 -0.18
CA VAL A 199 -14.40 38.12 0.08
C VAL A 199 -13.19 39.02 -0.20
N GLU A 200 -12.37 39.26 0.82
CA GLU A 200 -11.18 40.11 0.69
C GLU A 200 -9.88 39.31 0.64
N LYS A 201 -9.85 38.17 1.31
CA LYS A 201 -8.65 37.33 1.38
C LYS A 201 -9.03 35.86 1.50
N ILE A 202 -8.23 35.01 0.86
CA ILE A 202 -8.36 33.55 0.89
C ILE A 202 -7.09 32.96 1.46
N ASN A 203 -7.22 32.15 2.50
CA ASN A 203 -6.11 31.44 3.13
C ASN A 203 -6.30 29.92 2.97
N LEU A 204 -5.34 29.28 2.32
CA LEU A 204 -5.24 27.83 2.21
C LEU A 204 -4.74 27.25 3.53
N ARG A 205 -5.40 26.19 4.02
CA ARG A 205 -4.96 25.41 5.17
C ARG A 205 -4.99 23.92 4.83
N SER A 206 -4.13 23.13 5.45
CA SER A 206 -4.26 21.68 5.35
C SER A 206 -5.64 21.25 5.84
N GLY A 207 -6.39 20.64 4.94
CA GLY A 207 -7.75 20.15 5.11
C GLY A 207 -8.83 21.21 4.97
N GLY A 208 -8.61 22.41 4.40
CA GLY A 208 -9.69 23.37 4.16
C GLY A 208 -9.26 24.76 3.67
N VAL A 209 -10.24 25.60 3.34
CA VAL A 209 -10.02 26.99 2.87
C VAL A 209 -10.75 27.95 3.80
N HIS A 210 -10.05 28.96 4.30
CA HIS A 210 -10.63 30.04 5.10
C HIS A 210 -10.80 31.30 4.23
N LEU A 211 -12.01 31.84 4.23
CA LEU A 211 -12.36 33.09 3.56
C LEU A 211 -12.45 34.20 4.60
N HIS A 212 -11.74 35.30 4.37
CA HIS A 212 -11.90 36.53 5.13
C HIS A 212 -12.88 37.41 4.38
N ILE A 213 -14.07 37.57 4.94
CA ILE A 213 -15.20 38.25 4.32
C ILE A 213 -15.51 39.49 5.13
N ARG A 214 -15.60 40.64 4.47
CA ARG A 214 -15.99 41.91 5.10
C ARG A 214 -17.50 42.07 5.06
N PHE A 215 -18.12 42.15 6.23
CA PHE A 215 -19.53 42.44 6.44
C PHE A 215 -19.66 43.77 7.16
N ASN A 216 -20.35 44.75 6.58
CA ASN A 216 -20.63 46.05 7.22
C ASN A 216 -19.42 46.71 7.91
N GLY A 217 -18.24 46.64 7.28
CA GLY A 217 -16.99 47.22 7.79
C GLY A 217 -16.13 46.30 8.69
N GLU A 218 -16.66 45.16 9.14
CA GLU A 218 -15.91 44.18 9.94
C GLU A 218 -15.49 42.96 9.12
N VAL A 219 -14.25 42.51 9.27
CA VAL A 219 -13.75 41.28 8.61
C VAL A 219 -13.98 40.07 9.51
N LYS A 220 -14.67 39.05 8.98
CA LYS A 220 -14.88 37.75 9.63
C LYS A 220 -14.16 36.65 8.85
N CYS A 221 -13.50 35.75 9.56
CA CYS A 221 -12.88 34.55 8.99
C CYS A 221 -13.89 33.40 9.03
N ILE A 222 -14.26 32.86 7.87
CA ILE A 222 -15.28 31.81 7.71
C ILE A 222 -14.69 30.66 6.89
N ASP A 223 -14.92 29.43 7.33
CA ASP A 223 -14.52 28.24 6.58
C ASP A 223 -15.40 28.06 5.33
N GLN A 224 -14.77 27.89 4.17
CA GLN A 224 -15.43 27.69 2.88
C GLN A 224 -16.44 26.53 2.91
N LYS A 225 -16.12 25.44 3.63
CA LYS A 225 -17.01 24.28 3.73
C LYS A 225 -18.33 24.62 4.40
N TRP A 226 -18.29 25.53 5.37
CA TRP A 226 -19.49 25.97 6.08
C TRP A 226 -20.45 26.69 5.12
N LEU A 227 -19.91 27.54 4.25
CA LEU A 227 -20.68 28.25 3.22
C LEU A 227 -21.22 27.31 2.15
N MET A 228 -20.40 26.36 1.69
CA MET A 228 -20.79 25.38 0.66
C MET A 228 -21.91 24.46 1.14
N ARG A 229 -21.89 24.02 2.42
CA ARG A 229 -22.98 23.19 2.99
C ARG A 229 -24.32 23.91 3.00
N ARG A 230 -24.35 25.24 3.08
CA ARG A 230 -25.59 26.04 3.09
C ARG A 230 -26.04 26.53 1.72
N LYS A 231 -25.19 26.48 0.68
CA LYS A 231 -25.63 26.76 -0.70
C LYS A 231 -26.61 25.71 -1.25
N TYR A 232 -26.68 24.52 -0.63
CA TYR A 232 -27.49 23.38 -1.08
C TYR A 232 -28.62 23.00 -0.10
N THR A 233 -29.01 23.91 0.82
CA THR A 233 -30.17 23.76 1.71
C THR A 233 -31.03 25.00 1.59
#